data_AF-A0A5A8A1D5-F1
#
_entry.id   AF-A0A5A8A1D5-F1
#
_cell.length_a   1.000
_cell.length_b   1.000
_cell.length_c   1.000
_cell.angle_alpha   90.00
_cell.angle_beta   90.00
_cell.angle_gamma   90.00
#
_symmetry.space_group_name_H-M   'P 1'
#
loop_
_entity.id
_entity.type
_entity.pdbx_description
1 polymer ?
#
loop_
_entity_poly.entity_id
_entity_poly.type
_entity_poly.pdbx_seq_one_letter_code
_entity_poly.pdbx_strand_id
1 'polypeptide(L)'
;MATSTDGGAFARLDRTKFFAALKPMFGSYTQAQVDGLNHLLDVFLAYALVLDRRLLAYIIATSFHETGRRMQPVREGFATTDAGARAAVTKLFARGAISRNYALPNARGLSFYGRGDVQLTFEDNYRRMGVLLGVPLADDPDLALDPTISKRILVEGVTRGVSQKGDFTGKALEDYIHGDVCDYVSARRTVNGTDKAELIAGYARKAEAALVAGDMPLLGARMPDALGKPAPVAIQPATPASYAPAASVAPAGPAETGFWARVHAVLSRKDKVA
;
A
#
# COMPACT_ATOMS: atom_id res chain seq x y z
N MET A 1 21.60 -8.86 -18.05
CA MET A 1 21.67 -8.41 -16.63
C MET A 1 21.73 -9.64 -15.75
N ALA A 2 22.67 -9.70 -14.80
CA ALA A 2 22.98 -10.94 -14.07
C ALA A 2 21.86 -11.30 -13.08
N THR A 3 21.12 -12.37 -13.38
CA THR A 3 20.31 -13.12 -12.44
C THR A 3 21.24 -13.78 -11.42
N SER A 4 21.06 -13.51 -10.13
CA SER A 4 21.84 -14.22 -9.11
C SER A 4 21.24 -15.60 -8.88
N THR A 5 22.05 -16.65 -8.98
CA THR A 5 21.67 -18.03 -8.62
C THR A 5 21.74 -18.28 -7.10
N ASP A 6 22.24 -17.31 -6.34
CA ASP A 6 22.29 -17.35 -4.88
C ASP A 6 20.94 -16.91 -4.30
N GLY A 7 20.20 -17.88 -3.75
CA GLY A 7 18.86 -17.66 -3.19
C GLY A 7 18.79 -16.64 -2.03
N GLY A 8 19.92 -16.34 -1.39
CA GLY A 8 20.00 -15.32 -0.34
C GLY A 8 20.42 -13.93 -0.84
N ALA A 9 20.83 -13.77 -2.10
CA ALA A 9 21.37 -12.49 -2.61
C ALA A 9 20.37 -11.34 -2.52
N PHE A 10 19.09 -11.61 -2.75
CA PHE A 10 18.05 -10.59 -2.62
C PHE A 10 17.87 -10.11 -1.16
N ALA A 11 18.14 -10.98 -0.18
CA ALA A 11 18.03 -10.68 1.24
C ALA A 11 19.27 -9.97 1.83
N ARG A 12 20.43 -10.05 1.14
CA ARG A 12 21.70 -9.46 1.60
C ARG A 12 21.92 -8.01 1.14
N LEU A 13 20.84 -7.25 0.97
CA LEU A 13 20.90 -5.81 0.67
C LEU A 13 21.84 -5.10 1.67
N ASP A 14 22.85 -4.40 1.16
CA ASP A 14 23.64 -3.47 1.96
C ASP A 14 22.77 -2.25 2.32
N ARG A 15 22.14 -2.33 3.49
CA ARG A 15 21.23 -1.30 3.98
C ARG A 15 21.93 0.05 4.17
N THR A 16 23.20 0.05 4.54
CA THR A 16 23.95 1.30 4.73
C THR A 16 24.06 2.06 3.41
N LYS A 17 24.50 1.38 2.34
CA LYS A 17 24.57 1.98 1.00
C LYS A 17 23.20 2.35 0.46
N PHE A 18 22.20 1.48 0.65
CA PHE A 18 20.82 1.73 0.24
C PHE A 18 20.26 3.01 0.88
N PHE A 19 20.30 3.13 2.20
CA PHE A 19 19.77 4.31 2.89
C PHE A 19 20.54 5.58 2.53
N ALA A 20 21.87 5.50 2.37
CA ALA A 20 22.69 6.61 1.91
C ALA A 20 22.27 7.10 0.51
N ALA A 21 22.08 6.17 -0.43
CA ALA A 21 21.67 6.48 -1.80
C ALA A 21 20.22 6.97 -1.90
N LEU A 22 19.32 6.48 -1.05
CA LEU A 22 17.90 6.88 -1.04
C LEU A 22 17.68 8.23 -0.32
N LYS A 23 18.62 8.66 0.53
CA LYS A 23 18.52 9.85 1.38
C LYS A 23 18.06 11.11 0.64
N PRO A 24 18.47 11.41 -0.60
CA PRO A 24 18.00 12.59 -1.33
C PRO A 24 16.47 12.66 -1.55
N MET A 25 15.75 11.54 -1.52
CA MET A 25 14.27 11.55 -1.56
C MET A 25 13.65 12.09 -0.27
N PHE A 26 14.35 11.95 0.85
CA PHE A 26 13.87 12.29 2.18
C PHE A 26 14.50 13.59 2.72
N GLY A 27 15.73 13.91 2.30
CA GLY A 27 16.58 14.95 2.88
C GLY A 27 17.28 14.43 4.14
N SER A 28 16.50 14.18 5.18
CA SER A 28 16.90 13.46 6.39
C SER A 28 15.86 12.38 6.71
N TYR A 29 16.26 11.38 7.50
CA TYR A 29 15.35 10.35 7.96
C TYR A 29 14.92 10.61 9.40
N THR A 30 13.65 10.39 9.68
CA THR A 30 13.18 10.05 11.02
C THR A 30 13.35 8.56 11.26
N GLN A 31 13.41 8.13 12.52
CA GLN A 31 13.47 6.70 12.85
C GLN A 31 12.25 5.95 12.28
N ALA A 32 11.06 6.56 12.36
CA ALA A 32 9.86 5.98 11.78
C ALA A 32 9.94 5.76 10.26
N GLN A 33 10.63 6.63 9.52
CA GLN A 33 10.85 6.41 8.07
C GLN A 33 11.79 5.23 7.82
N VAL A 34 12.85 5.11 8.63
CA VAL A 34 13.79 3.97 8.57
C VAL A 34 13.05 2.67 8.86
N ASP A 35 12.28 2.63 9.94
CA ASP A 35 11.50 1.45 10.34
C ASP A 35 10.46 1.08 9.27
N GLY A 36 9.79 2.09 8.69
CA GLY A 36 8.81 1.90 7.63
C GLY A 36 9.43 1.32 6.35
N LEU A 37 10.62 1.78 5.97
CA LEU A 37 11.38 1.22 4.85
C LEU A 37 11.84 -0.21 5.16
N ASN A 38 12.36 -0.46 6.36
CA ASN A 38 12.81 -1.79 6.77
C ASN A 38 11.64 -2.80 6.76
N HIS A 39 10.49 -2.46 7.34
CA HIS A 39 9.30 -3.31 7.29
C HIS A 39 8.84 -3.58 5.85
N LEU A 40 8.96 -2.60 4.95
CA LEU A 40 8.57 -2.82 3.54
C LEU A 40 9.50 -3.80 2.83
N LEU A 41 10.80 -3.68 3.07
CA LEU A 41 11.80 -4.63 2.57
C LEU A 41 11.50 -6.04 3.08
N ASP A 42 11.23 -6.18 4.39
CA ASP A 42 10.98 -7.46 5.03
C ASP A 42 9.66 -8.08 4.57
N VAL A 43 8.59 -7.28 4.41
CA VAL A 43 7.30 -7.74 3.89
C VAL A 43 7.39 -8.13 2.41
N PHE A 44 8.06 -7.35 1.58
CA PHE A 44 8.29 -7.73 0.18
C PHE A 44 9.08 -9.03 0.10
N LEU A 45 10.17 -9.11 0.88
CA LEU A 45 10.95 -10.33 1.00
C LEU A 45 10.14 -11.46 1.65
N ALA A 46 9.09 -11.26 2.42
CA ALA A 46 8.33 -12.39 2.97
C ALA A 46 7.20 -12.85 2.04
N TYR A 47 6.53 -11.93 1.35
CA TYR A 47 5.23 -12.19 0.73
C TYR A 47 5.17 -11.97 -0.78
N ALA A 48 6.14 -11.30 -1.40
CA ALA A 48 6.12 -11.16 -2.85
C ALA A 48 6.39 -12.52 -3.54
N LEU A 49 5.52 -12.86 -4.50
CA LEU A 49 5.64 -14.07 -5.32
C LEU A 49 6.89 -14.01 -6.20
N VAL A 50 7.16 -12.84 -6.77
CA VAL A 50 8.33 -12.56 -7.62
C VAL A 50 9.27 -11.60 -6.91
N LEU A 51 10.52 -12.02 -6.70
CA LEU A 51 11.58 -11.14 -6.19
C LEU A 51 12.25 -10.41 -7.35
N ASP A 52 11.66 -9.30 -7.77
CA ASP A 52 12.25 -8.39 -8.75
C ASP A 52 12.41 -7.02 -8.09
N ARG A 53 13.65 -6.49 -8.08
CA ARG A 53 13.93 -5.21 -7.40
C ARG A 53 13.14 -4.04 -8.00
N ARG A 54 12.73 -4.13 -9.26
CA ARG A 54 11.93 -3.11 -9.94
C ARG A 54 10.52 -3.04 -9.37
N LEU A 55 9.93 -4.20 -9.06
CA LEU A 55 8.63 -4.26 -8.36
C LEU A 55 8.74 -3.60 -6.98
N LEU A 56 9.77 -3.96 -6.22
CA LEU A 56 10.05 -3.37 -4.91
C LEU A 56 10.29 -1.86 -5.00
N ALA A 57 11.05 -1.39 -5.99
CA ALA A 57 11.29 0.04 -6.21
C ALA A 57 9.98 0.80 -6.43
N TYR A 58 9.05 0.24 -7.22
CA TYR A 58 7.75 0.84 -7.44
C TYR A 58 6.85 0.82 -6.19
N ILE A 59 6.94 -0.25 -5.40
CA ILE A 59 6.21 -0.38 -4.12
C ILE A 59 6.71 0.65 -3.09
N ILE A 60 8.03 0.87 -2.99
CA ILE A 60 8.63 1.94 -2.18
C ILE A 60 8.13 3.31 -2.64
N ALA A 61 8.14 3.56 -3.96
CA ALA A 61 7.66 4.82 -4.54
C ALA A 61 6.19 5.08 -4.26
N THR A 62 5.36 4.02 -4.33
CA THR A 62 3.94 4.09 -4.00
C THR A 62 3.76 4.41 -2.52
N SER A 63 4.32 3.63 -1.59
CA SER A 63 4.24 3.94 -0.14
C SER A 63 4.73 5.36 0.18
N PHE A 64 5.83 5.80 -0.43
CA PHE A 64 6.34 7.17 -0.26
C PHE A 64 5.33 8.24 -0.71
N HIS A 65 4.72 8.07 -1.89
CA HIS A 65 3.76 9.04 -2.41
C HIS A 65 2.48 9.08 -1.56
N GLU A 66 1.94 7.90 -1.27
CA GLU A 66 0.64 7.67 -0.67
C GLU A 66 0.62 8.07 0.82
N THR A 67 1.73 7.83 1.54
CA THR A 67 1.87 8.18 2.97
C THR A 67 2.38 9.61 3.19
N GLY A 68 2.55 10.40 2.12
CA GLY A 68 3.13 11.74 2.21
C GLY A 68 4.54 11.70 2.82
N ARG A 69 5.38 10.78 2.32
CA ARG A 69 6.80 10.58 2.69
C ARG A 69 7.03 9.99 4.08
N ARG A 70 5.99 9.59 4.80
CA ARG A 70 6.11 9.05 6.17
C ARG A 70 6.62 7.60 6.19
N MET A 71 6.37 6.83 5.14
CA MET A 71 6.61 5.38 5.06
C MET A 71 5.88 4.57 6.15
N GLN A 72 4.90 5.21 6.79
CA GLN A 72 4.06 4.66 7.85
C GLN A 72 2.60 4.68 7.39
N PRO A 73 1.78 3.70 7.82
CA PRO A 73 0.37 3.68 7.51
C PRO A 73 -0.31 4.94 8.06
N VAL A 74 -1.27 5.49 7.29
CA VAL A 74 -1.97 6.73 7.66
C VAL A 74 -3.47 6.54 7.56
N ARG A 75 -4.20 7.30 8.38
CA ARG A 75 -5.64 7.47 8.19
C ARG A 75 -5.89 8.50 7.09
N GLU A 76 -7.08 8.42 6.51
CA GLU A 76 -7.53 9.36 5.50
C GLU A 76 -7.38 10.82 5.95
N GLY A 77 -6.88 11.65 5.03
CA GLY A 77 -6.57 13.05 5.31
C GLY A 77 -5.39 13.27 6.26
N PHE A 78 -4.60 12.23 6.55
CA PHE A 78 -3.55 12.25 7.58
C PHE A 78 -4.08 12.56 8.98
N ALA A 79 -5.33 12.18 9.26
CA ALA A 79 -5.93 12.37 10.57
C ALA A 79 -5.22 11.53 11.63
N THR A 80 -5.12 12.08 12.85
CA THR A 80 -4.59 11.36 14.01
C THR A 80 -5.65 10.51 14.71
N THR A 81 -6.92 10.70 14.38
CA THR A 81 -8.06 10.01 14.99
C THR A 81 -9.07 9.57 13.93
N ASP A 82 -9.85 8.53 14.25
CA ASP A 82 -10.96 8.05 13.42
C ASP A 82 -12.03 9.12 13.21
N ALA A 83 -12.35 9.91 14.25
CA ALA A 83 -13.26 11.02 14.14
C ALA A 83 -12.77 12.06 13.11
N GLY A 84 -11.47 12.37 13.14
CA GLY A 84 -10.85 13.26 12.15
C GLY A 84 -10.90 12.70 10.73
N ALA A 85 -10.63 11.40 10.56
CA ALA A 85 -10.68 10.75 9.26
C ALA A 85 -12.10 10.76 8.67
N ARG A 86 -13.12 10.40 9.47
CA ARG A 86 -14.52 10.46 9.08
C ARG A 86 -14.97 11.88 8.74
N ALA A 87 -14.52 12.88 9.51
CA ALA A 87 -14.80 14.29 9.22
C ALA A 87 -14.18 14.73 7.89
N ALA A 88 -12.96 14.27 7.58
CA ALA A 88 -12.32 14.53 6.29
C ALA A 88 -13.18 13.99 5.13
N VAL A 89 -13.60 12.73 5.17
CA VAL A 89 -14.47 12.13 4.14
C VAL A 89 -15.82 12.84 4.05
N THR A 90 -16.41 13.18 5.20
CA THR A 90 -17.69 13.90 5.26
C THR A 90 -17.59 15.26 4.57
N LYS A 91 -16.47 15.97 4.72
CA LYS A 91 -16.21 17.23 4.00
C LYS A 91 -16.09 17.02 2.49
N LEU A 92 -15.56 15.88 2.03
CA LEU A 92 -15.50 15.54 0.60
C LEU A 92 -16.88 15.29 0.02
N PHE A 93 -17.71 14.57 0.78
CA PHE A 93 -19.09 14.30 0.40
C PHE A 93 -19.92 15.59 0.36
N ALA A 94 -19.86 16.42 1.40
CA ALA A 94 -20.65 17.64 1.52
C ALA A 94 -20.36 18.67 0.40
N ARG A 95 -19.14 18.66 -0.16
CA ARG A 95 -18.77 19.52 -1.31
C ARG A 95 -18.99 18.88 -2.68
N GLY A 96 -19.59 17.69 -2.75
CA GLY A 96 -19.87 16.97 -4.00
C GLY A 96 -18.66 16.33 -4.68
N ALA A 97 -17.52 16.17 -3.98
CA ALA A 97 -16.32 15.54 -4.57
C ALA A 97 -16.42 14.02 -4.67
N ILE A 98 -17.28 13.40 -3.84
CA ILE A 98 -17.60 11.97 -3.84
C ILE A 98 -19.13 11.81 -3.76
N SER A 99 -19.67 10.78 -4.39
CA SER A 99 -21.12 10.52 -4.44
C SER A 99 -21.67 9.81 -3.20
N ARG A 100 -20.79 9.23 -2.37
CA ARG A 100 -21.16 8.50 -1.15
C ARG A 100 -20.18 8.81 -0.04
N ASN A 101 -20.69 9.06 1.16
CA ASN A 101 -19.87 9.11 2.37
C ASN A 101 -19.60 7.68 2.88
N TYR A 102 -18.51 7.06 2.40
CA TYR A 102 -18.12 5.71 2.78
C TYR A 102 -17.48 5.59 4.17
N ALA A 103 -17.26 6.71 4.85
CA ALA A 103 -16.75 6.74 6.22
C ALA A 103 -17.86 6.68 7.28
N LEU A 104 -19.13 6.71 6.88
CA LEU A 104 -20.24 6.48 7.81
C LEU A 104 -20.13 5.07 8.40
N PRO A 105 -20.30 4.91 9.72
CA PRO A 105 -20.31 3.59 10.34
C PRO A 105 -21.39 2.69 9.73
N ASN A 106 -21.10 1.41 9.57
CA ASN A 106 -22.11 0.40 9.27
C ASN A 106 -22.94 0.06 10.52
N ALA A 107 -23.86 -0.90 10.41
CA ALA A 107 -24.73 -1.35 11.51
C ALA A 107 -23.98 -1.89 12.74
N ARG A 108 -22.70 -2.24 12.59
CA ARG A 108 -21.82 -2.69 13.68
C ARG A 108 -21.01 -1.54 14.30
N GLY A 109 -21.20 -0.31 13.83
CA GLY A 109 -20.39 0.84 14.25
C GLY A 109 -19.02 0.93 13.58
N LEU A 110 -18.70 0.05 12.61
CA LEU A 110 -17.40 0.01 11.95
C LEU A 110 -17.36 0.95 10.74
N SER A 111 -16.24 1.64 10.54
CA SER A 111 -16.04 2.59 9.44
C SER A 111 -14.86 2.19 8.56
N PHE A 112 -15.05 2.23 7.24
CA PHE A 112 -14.09 1.78 6.22
C PHE A 112 -13.58 2.93 5.36
N TYR A 113 -13.17 4.02 6.00
CA TYR A 113 -12.40 5.09 5.36
C TYR A 113 -10.96 4.62 5.03
N GLY A 114 -10.20 5.44 4.30
CA GLY A 114 -8.84 5.12 3.88
C GLY A 114 -7.87 4.86 5.03
N ARG A 115 -7.26 3.67 5.06
CA ARG A 115 -6.17 3.32 5.99
C ARG A 115 -4.97 2.74 5.27
N GLY A 116 -3.81 2.87 5.89
CA GLY A 116 -2.59 2.20 5.46
C GLY A 116 -1.80 2.95 4.38
N ASP A 117 -0.80 2.26 3.84
CA ASP A 117 0.18 2.73 2.86
C ASP A 117 -0.45 2.97 1.48
N VAL A 118 -1.67 2.50 1.25
CA VAL A 118 -2.40 2.63 -0.01
C VAL A 118 -3.86 3.08 0.18
N GLN A 119 -4.22 3.55 1.38
CA GLN A 119 -5.55 4.12 1.66
C GLN A 119 -6.74 3.19 1.39
N LEU A 120 -6.66 1.90 1.80
CA LEU A 120 -7.73 0.92 1.62
C LEU A 120 -9.07 1.45 2.17
N THR A 121 -10.13 1.38 1.38
CA THR A 121 -11.47 1.97 1.64
C THR A 121 -12.57 0.99 1.26
N PHE A 122 -13.78 1.20 1.78
CA PHE A 122 -14.97 0.36 1.62
C PHE A 122 -14.88 -1.03 2.26
N GLU A 123 -15.96 -1.40 2.93
CA GLU A 123 -16.07 -2.69 3.64
C GLU A 123 -15.75 -3.90 2.74
N ASP A 124 -16.21 -3.90 1.49
CA ASP A 124 -15.98 -5.01 0.57
C ASP A 124 -14.50 -5.20 0.20
N ASN A 125 -13.71 -4.12 0.14
CA ASN A 125 -12.27 -4.24 -0.10
C ASN A 125 -11.55 -4.75 1.14
N TYR A 126 -11.92 -4.27 2.34
CA TYR A 126 -11.40 -4.80 3.61
C TYR A 126 -11.71 -6.29 3.77
N ARG A 127 -12.93 -6.71 3.43
CA ARG A 127 -13.32 -8.13 3.46
C ARG A 127 -12.49 -8.97 2.50
N ARG A 128 -12.39 -8.57 1.23
CA ARG A 128 -11.62 -9.30 0.20
C ARG A 128 -10.14 -9.41 0.57
N MET A 129 -9.54 -8.29 0.96
CA MET A 129 -8.13 -8.25 1.36
C MET A 129 -7.91 -9.03 2.67
N GLY A 130 -8.86 -8.99 3.60
CA GLY A 130 -8.81 -9.78 4.83
C GLY A 130 -8.77 -11.28 4.57
N VAL A 131 -9.59 -11.75 3.63
CA VAL A 131 -9.59 -13.16 3.19
C VAL A 131 -8.25 -13.54 2.57
N LEU A 132 -7.72 -12.72 1.64
CA LEU A 132 -6.43 -12.99 0.99
C LEU A 132 -5.26 -13.07 1.98
N LEU A 133 -5.25 -12.18 2.97
CA LEU A 133 -4.16 -12.10 3.95
C LEU A 133 -4.34 -13.00 5.16
N GLY A 134 -5.52 -13.60 5.36
CA GLY A 134 -5.88 -14.33 6.57
C GLY A 134 -5.97 -13.41 7.81
N VAL A 135 -6.44 -12.17 7.63
CA VAL A 135 -6.54 -11.13 8.67
C VAL A 135 -7.98 -10.65 8.75
N PRO A 136 -8.58 -10.49 9.94
CA PRO A 136 -10.00 -10.11 10.09
C PRO A 136 -10.25 -8.61 9.84
N LEU A 137 -9.79 -8.07 8.70
CA LEU A 137 -9.88 -6.65 8.34
C LEU A 137 -11.31 -6.10 8.27
N ALA A 138 -12.31 -6.95 8.00
CA ALA A 138 -13.72 -6.55 8.00
C ALA A 138 -14.32 -6.46 9.41
N ASP A 139 -13.71 -7.14 10.39
CA ASP A 139 -14.15 -7.13 11.79
C ASP A 139 -13.36 -6.11 12.61
N ASP A 140 -12.10 -5.87 12.24
CA ASP A 140 -11.24 -4.85 12.81
C ASP A 140 -10.49 -4.09 11.69
N PRO A 141 -11.09 -3.00 11.16
CA PRO A 141 -10.47 -2.22 10.09
C PRO A 141 -9.21 -1.47 10.54
N ASP A 142 -8.99 -1.26 11.83
CA ASP A 142 -7.80 -0.58 12.34
C ASP A 142 -6.53 -1.44 12.20
N LEU A 143 -6.66 -2.74 11.97
CA LEU A 143 -5.54 -3.60 11.57
C LEU A 143 -4.87 -3.13 10.26
N ALA A 144 -5.57 -2.37 9.39
CA ALA A 144 -4.95 -1.75 8.22
C ALA A 144 -3.98 -0.59 8.57
N LEU A 145 -3.90 -0.19 9.85
CA LEU A 145 -2.92 0.76 10.38
C LEU A 145 -1.74 0.08 11.08
N ASP A 146 -1.73 -1.24 11.19
CA ASP A 146 -0.53 -1.97 11.56
C ASP A 146 0.50 -1.88 10.42
N PRO A 147 1.77 -1.50 10.69
CA PRO A 147 2.78 -1.34 9.63
C PRO A 147 3.04 -2.59 8.80
N THR A 148 2.94 -3.79 9.39
CA THR A 148 3.17 -5.05 8.69
C THR A 148 1.97 -5.39 7.80
N ILE A 149 0.76 -5.34 8.37
CA ILE A 149 -0.48 -5.63 7.64
C ILE A 149 -0.70 -4.63 6.51
N SER A 150 -0.50 -3.33 6.76
CA SER A 150 -0.59 -2.27 5.74
C SER A 150 0.31 -2.52 4.53
N LYS A 151 1.55 -2.96 4.78
CA LYS A 151 2.50 -3.25 3.70
C LYS A 151 2.17 -4.56 3.00
N ARG A 152 1.63 -5.55 3.71
CA ARG A 152 1.09 -6.77 3.09
C ARG A 152 -0.08 -6.45 2.16
N ILE A 153 -1.00 -5.57 2.58
CA ILE A 153 -2.09 -5.06 1.73
C ILE A 153 -1.52 -4.40 0.47
N LEU A 154 -0.51 -3.53 0.61
CA LEU A 154 0.12 -2.87 -0.53
C LEU A 154 0.78 -3.88 -1.48
N VAL A 155 1.63 -4.79 -0.97
CA VAL A 155 2.34 -5.79 -1.79
C VAL A 155 1.34 -6.72 -2.49
N GLU A 156 0.35 -7.25 -1.77
CA GLU A 156 -0.69 -8.10 -2.37
C GLU A 156 -1.45 -7.34 -3.46
N GLY A 157 -1.96 -6.15 -3.15
CA GLY A 157 -2.90 -5.48 -4.07
C GLY A 157 -2.29 -4.92 -5.35
N VAL A 158 -0.99 -4.63 -5.38
CA VAL A 158 -0.31 -4.14 -6.61
C VAL A 158 0.41 -5.24 -7.39
N THR A 159 0.73 -6.38 -6.77
CA THR A 159 1.37 -7.50 -7.47
C THR A 159 0.34 -8.54 -7.89
N ARG A 160 0.77 -9.66 -8.48
CA ARG A 160 -0.13 -10.82 -8.64
C ARG A 160 -0.40 -11.52 -7.31
N GLY A 161 0.50 -11.42 -6.33
CA GLY A 161 0.27 -11.89 -4.97
C GLY A 161 -0.26 -13.33 -4.83
N VAL A 162 -1.03 -13.56 -3.78
CA VAL A 162 -1.80 -14.79 -3.52
C VAL A 162 -2.96 -14.93 -4.50
N SER A 163 -3.60 -13.81 -4.86
CA SER A 163 -4.79 -13.80 -5.73
C SER A 163 -4.51 -14.12 -7.20
N GLN A 164 -3.23 -14.15 -7.60
CA GLN A 164 -2.70 -14.27 -8.96
C GLN A 164 -3.11 -13.14 -9.94
N LYS A 165 -3.58 -12.01 -9.42
CA LYS A 165 -4.04 -10.83 -10.18
C LYS A 165 -3.80 -9.55 -9.37
N GLY A 166 -3.96 -8.38 -9.98
CA GLY A 166 -3.95 -7.13 -9.23
C GLY A 166 -5.29 -6.87 -8.52
N ASP A 167 -5.30 -6.82 -7.19
CA ASP A 167 -6.56 -6.76 -6.42
C ASP A 167 -7.18 -5.36 -6.29
N PHE A 168 -6.43 -4.30 -6.58
CA PHE A 168 -6.97 -2.94 -6.52
C PHE A 168 -7.72 -2.54 -7.79
N THR A 169 -7.16 -2.84 -8.97
CA THR A 169 -7.69 -2.36 -10.26
C THR A 169 -7.86 -3.47 -11.31
N GLY A 170 -7.48 -4.71 -10.98
CA GLY A 170 -7.33 -5.80 -11.95
C GLY A 170 -6.01 -5.77 -12.72
N LYS A 171 -5.11 -4.81 -12.43
CA LYS A 171 -3.77 -4.69 -13.03
C LYS A 171 -2.70 -4.96 -11.99
N ALA A 172 -1.73 -5.79 -12.34
CA ALA A 172 -0.59 -6.12 -11.48
C ALA A 172 0.68 -5.44 -12.00
N LEU A 173 1.68 -5.23 -11.13
CA LEU A 173 2.95 -4.63 -11.53
C LEU A 173 3.66 -5.50 -12.58
N GLU A 174 3.49 -6.82 -12.51
CA GLU A 174 4.00 -7.79 -13.46
C GLU A 174 3.43 -7.61 -14.87
N ASP A 175 2.29 -6.91 -15.04
CA ASP A 175 1.79 -6.53 -16.37
C ASP A 175 2.68 -5.46 -17.04
N TYR A 176 3.48 -4.72 -16.26
CA TYR A 176 4.30 -3.57 -16.70
C TYR A 176 5.80 -3.75 -16.47
N ILE A 177 6.17 -4.68 -15.60
CA ILE A 177 7.55 -4.92 -15.15
C ILE A 177 7.78 -6.43 -15.17
N HIS A 178 8.50 -6.90 -16.18
CA HIS A 178 8.83 -8.32 -16.36
C HIS A 178 9.93 -8.44 -17.41
N GLY A 179 10.75 -9.50 -17.34
CA GLY A 179 11.82 -9.71 -18.33
C GLY A 179 12.69 -8.46 -18.50
N ASP A 180 12.85 -8.00 -19.73
CA ASP A 180 13.53 -6.76 -20.12
C ASP A 180 12.64 -5.50 -20.06
N VAL A 181 11.34 -5.64 -19.79
CA VAL A 181 10.36 -4.55 -19.70
C VAL A 181 10.34 -3.95 -18.29
N CYS A 182 10.33 -2.61 -18.23
CA CYS A 182 10.14 -1.86 -17.00
C CYS A 182 9.42 -0.53 -17.29
N ASP A 183 8.09 -0.53 -17.27
CA ASP A 183 7.27 0.67 -17.46
C ASP A 183 6.69 1.17 -16.13
N TYR A 184 7.49 1.92 -15.38
CA TYR A 184 7.05 2.56 -14.14
C TYR A 184 5.93 3.59 -14.34
N VAL A 185 5.79 4.18 -15.52
CA VAL A 185 4.76 5.19 -15.76
C VAL A 185 3.40 4.49 -15.83
N SER A 186 3.27 3.47 -16.68
CA SER A 186 2.04 2.70 -16.81
C SER A 186 1.71 1.88 -15.57
N ALA A 187 2.71 1.50 -14.76
CA ALA A 187 2.52 0.81 -13.49
C ALA A 187 1.61 1.55 -12.49
N ARG A 188 1.36 2.86 -12.67
CA ARG A 188 0.39 3.60 -11.83
C ARG A 188 -1.01 3.02 -11.92
N ARG A 189 -1.31 2.30 -13.01
CA ARG A 189 -2.57 1.59 -13.24
C ARG A 189 -2.88 0.50 -12.21
N THR A 190 -1.88 0.02 -11.47
CA THR A 190 -2.05 -0.97 -10.39
C THR A 190 -2.76 -0.39 -9.17
N VAL A 191 -2.60 0.92 -8.92
CA VAL A 191 -3.22 1.61 -7.79
C VAL A 191 -4.33 2.54 -8.27
N ASN A 192 -4.13 3.28 -9.37
CA ASN A 192 -5.07 4.31 -9.80
C ASN A 192 -5.14 4.37 -11.33
N GLY A 193 -5.67 5.43 -11.95
CA GLY A 193 -5.47 5.73 -13.36
C GLY A 193 -4.03 6.14 -13.65
N THR A 194 -3.82 7.24 -14.38
CA THR A 194 -2.47 7.75 -14.70
C THR A 194 -2.13 9.04 -13.95
N ASP A 195 -2.90 9.40 -12.92
CA ASP A 195 -2.62 10.58 -12.10
C ASP A 195 -1.24 10.48 -11.43
N LYS A 196 -0.43 11.53 -11.64
CA LYS A 196 0.96 11.64 -11.18
C LYS A 196 1.88 10.48 -11.57
N ALA A 197 1.55 9.74 -12.63
CA ALA A 197 2.31 8.58 -13.08
C ALA A 197 3.81 8.88 -13.25
N GLU A 198 4.15 9.99 -13.92
CA GLU A 198 5.55 10.41 -14.13
C GLU A 198 6.29 10.76 -12.84
N LEU A 199 5.60 11.42 -11.90
CA LEU A 199 6.18 11.78 -10.61
C LEU A 199 6.53 10.52 -9.80
N ILE A 200 5.59 9.57 -9.73
CA ILE A 200 5.77 8.31 -9.02
C ILE A 200 6.83 7.45 -9.71
N ALA A 201 6.85 7.42 -11.04
CA ALA A 201 7.91 6.76 -11.80
C ALA A 201 9.29 7.38 -11.52
N GLY A 202 9.36 8.70 -11.32
CA GLY A 202 10.56 9.40 -10.87
C GLY A 202 11.04 8.95 -9.49
N TYR A 203 10.12 8.70 -8.56
CA TYR A 203 10.45 8.11 -7.26
C TYR A 203 10.91 6.65 -7.40
N ALA A 204 10.25 5.85 -8.24
CA ALA A 204 10.61 4.45 -8.47
C ALA A 204 12.03 4.33 -9.04
N ARG A 205 12.41 5.15 -10.01
CA ARG A 205 13.78 5.20 -10.55
C ARG A 205 14.83 5.51 -9.48
N LYS A 206 14.54 6.45 -8.57
CA LYS A 206 15.43 6.79 -7.46
C LYS A 206 15.54 5.64 -6.44
N ALA A 207 14.41 5.00 -6.14
CA ALA A 207 14.38 3.83 -5.26
C ALA A 207 15.15 2.65 -5.86
N GLU A 208 14.98 2.37 -7.15
CA GLU A 208 15.74 1.32 -7.84
C GLU A 208 17.24 1.61 -7.82
N ALA A 209 17.65 2.85 -8.12
CA ALA A 209 19.06 3.24 -8.06
C ALA A 209 19.66 3.03 -6.66
N ALA A 210 18.88 3.29 -5.59
CA ALA A 210 19.31 3.02 -4.23
C ALA A 210 19.41 1.52 -3.93
N LEU A 211 18.47 0.69 -4.41
CA LEU A 211 18.54 -0.76 -4.26
C LEU A 211 19.77 -1.33 -4.99
N VAL A 212 20.08 -0.82 -6.19
CA VAL A 212 21.31 -1.15 -6.94
C VAL A 212 22.55 -0.74 -6.15
N ALA A 213 22.57 0.46 -5.57
CA ALA A 213 23.69 0.91 -4.74
C ALA A 213 23.89 0.04 -3.49
N GLY A 214 22.82 -0.55 -2.97
CA GLY A 214 22.83 -1.57 -1.91
C GLY A 214 23.16 -2.99 -2.39
N ASP A 215 23.69 -3.15 -3.60
CA ASP A 215 24.09 -4.43 -4.19
C ASP A 215 22.94 -5.45 -4.37
N MET A 216 21.67 -5.02 -4.34
CA MET A 216 20.53 -5.91 -4.58
C MET A 216 20.52 -6.35 -6.05
N PRO A 217 20.43 -7.66 -6.38
CA PRO A 217 20.37 -8.12 -7.76
C PRO A 217 19.06 -7.71 -8.45
N LEU A 218 18.99 -7.81 -9.78
CA LEU A 218 17.75 -7.52 -10.52
C LEU A 218 16.64 -8.47 -10.10
N LEU A 219 16.94 -9.76 -10.15
CA LEU A 219 16.03 -10.84 -9.75
C LEU A 219 16.67 -11.64 -8.61
N GLY A 220 15.85 -12.00 -7.64
CA GLY A 220 16.13 -13.02 -6.64
C GLY A 220 15.48 -14.34 -7.01
N ALA A 221 15.98 -15.44 -6.45
CA ALA A 221 15.35 -16.74 -6.64
C ALA A 221 14.05 -16.85 -5.82
N ARG A 222 12.89 -16.94 -6.49
CA ARG A 222 11.61 -17.42 -5.91
C ARG A 222 10.65 -18.02 -6.97
N MET A 223 10.27 -19.29 -6.77
CA MET A 223 9.20 -20.09 -7.43
C MET A 223 8.98 -21.39 -6.60
N PRO A 224 7.95 -22.24 -6.81
CA PRO A 224 6.52 -22.04 -7.13
C PRO A 224 5.59 -22.03 -5.89
N ASP A 225 6.07 -22.39 -4.69
CA ASP A 225 5.26 -22.57 -3.46
C ASP A 225 5.51 -21.47 -2.40
N ALA A 226 6.02 -20.31 -2.80
CA ALA A 226 6.57 -19.29 -1.88
C ALA A 226 5.55 -18.69 -0.89
N LEU A 227 4.27 -18.92 -1.11
CA LEU A 227 3.20 -18.54 -0.19
C LEU A 227 2.95 -19.70 0.78
N GLY A 228 3.95 -20.03 1.61
CA GLY A 228 3.71 -20.85 2.79
C GLY A 228 2.52 -20.26 3.56
N LYS A 229 1.61 -21.11 4.07
CA LYS A 229 0.44 -20.67 4.84
C LYS A 229 0.85 -19.54 5.78
N PRO A 230 0.15 -18.39 5.79
CA PRO A 230 0.58 -17.24 6.58
C PRO A 230 0.85 -17.71 8.00
N ALA A 231 2.06 -17.44 8.50
CA ALA A 231 2.31 -17.56 9.92
C ALA A 231 1.23 -16.72 10.62
N PRO A 232 0.57 -17.23 11.68
CA PRO A 232 -0.37 -16.44 12.44
C PRO A 232 0.36 -15.16 12.82
N VAL A 233 -0.09 -14.02 12.30
CA VAL A 233 0.37 -12.74 12.82
C VAL A 233 -0.03 -12.79 14.28
N ALA A 234 0.94 -12.69 15.20
CA ALA A 234 0.63 -12.49 16.60
C ALA A 234 -0.04 -11.11 16.69
N ILE A 235 -1.36 -11.08 16.56
CA ILE A 235 -2.16 -9.87 16.70
C ILE A 235 -1.97 -9.44 18.15
N GLN A 236 -1.15 -8.41 18.39
CA GLN A 236 -1.22 -7.70 19.66
C GLN A 236 -2.57 -6.98 19.67
N PRO A 237 -3.46 -7.27 20.63
CA PRO A 237 -4.75 -6.62 20.66
C PRO A 237 -4.55 -5.12 20.85
N ALA A 238 -5.06 -4.32 19.92
CA ALA A 238 -5.35 -2.93 20.20
C ALA A 238 -6.43 -2.88 21.29
N THR A 239 -6.25 -2.02 22.28
CA THR A 239 -7.21 -1.83 23.37
C THR A 239 -8.59 -1.50 22.79
N PRO A 240 -9.65 -2.30 23.03
CA PRO A 240 -10.94 -2.03 22.43
C PRO A 240 -11.57 -0.79 23.07
N ALA A 241 -11.91 0.22 22.26
CA ALA A 241 -12.92 1.18 22.66
C ALA A 241 -14.30 0.51 22.50
N SER A 242 -15.01 0.31 23.61
CA SER A 242 -16.33 -0.30 23.64
C SER A 242 -17.32 0.48 22.76
N TYR A 243 -18.00 -0.19 21.84
CA TYR A 243 -19.16 0.39 21.14
C TYR A 243 -20.38 -0.51 21.28
N ALA A 244 -21.50 0.09 21.68
CA ALA A 244 -22.80 -0.56 21.81
C ALA A 244 -23.52 -0.62 20.44
N PRO A 245 -24.40 -1.62 20.19
CA PRO A 245 -24.91 -1.89 18.85
C PRO A 245 -26.18 -1.09 18.53
N ALA A 246 -26.36 -0.72 17.25
CA ALA A 246 -27.69 -0.41 16.71
C ALA A 246 -27.82 -0.64 15.19
N ALA A 247 -28.77 -1.52 14.87
CA ALA A 247 -29.65 -1.68 13.70
C ALA A 247 -29.14 -1.59 12.24
N SER A 248 -29.47 -2.64 11.49
CA SER A 248 -29.21 -2.91 10.07
C SER A 248 -30.18 -2.24 9.09
N VAL A 249 -29.70 -1.85 7.88
CA VAL A 249 -30.40 -2.05 6.58
C VAL A 249 -29.37 -2.11 5.41
N ALA A 250 -29.56 -3.03 4.46
CA ALA A 250 -28.85 -3.24 3.17
C ALA A 250 -29.78 -2.84 1.97
N PRO A 251 -29.40 -2.83 0.66
CA PRO A 251 -28.29 -3.51 -0.01
C PRO A 251 -27.51 -2.70 -1.09
N ALA A 252 -26.63 -3.42 -1.79
CA ALA A 252 -25.57 -2.99 -2.71
C ALA A 252 -26.04 -2.34 -4.03
N GLY A 253 -25.23 -1.41 -4.54
CA GLY A 253 -25.30 -0.83 -5.89
C GLY A 253 -24.04 -1.15 -6.71
N PRO A 254 -24.08 -0.95 -8.04
CA PRO A 254 -23.18 -1.60 -8.99
C PRO A 254 -21.76 -1.01 -9.02
N ALA A 255 -20.84 -1.78 -9.60
CA ALA A 255 -19.45 -1.44 -9.78
C ALA A 255 -19.27 -0.16 -10.63
N GLU A 256 -18.78 0.91 -10.00
CA GLU A 256 -18.44 2.15 -10.70
C GLU A 256 -16.93 2.37 -10.83
N THR A 257 -16.59 2.90 -11.99
CA THR A 257 -15.29 3.26 -12.56
C THR A 257 -14.23 3.85 -11.60
N GLY A 258 -13.00 3.35 -11.71
CA GLY A 258 -11.73 4.06 -11.41
C GLY A 258 -11.64 4.80 -10.07
N PHE A 259 -12.05 4.16 -8.98
CA PHE A 259 -12.27 4.74 -7.65
C PHE A 259 -11.11 5.57 -7.06
N TRP A 260 -9.85 5.18 -7.24
CA TRP A 260 -8.68 5.89 -6.70
C TRP A 260 -8.43 7.27 -7.31
N ALA A 261 -9.02 7.56 -8.48
CA ALA A 261 -8.84 8.83 -9.19
C ALA A 261 -9.48 10.00 -8.43
N ARG A 262 -10.54 9.71 -7.66
CA ARG A 262 -11.28 10.72 -6.90
C ARG A 262 -10.67 11.01 -5.52
N VAL A 263 -10.00 10.05 -4.90
CA VAL A 263 -9.37 10.21 -3.56
C VAL A 263 -8.04 10.97 -3.65
N HIS A 264 -7.23 10.73 -4.69
CA HIS A 264 -5.93 11.41 -4.87
C HIS A 264 -6.01 12.88 -5.29
N ALA A 265 -6.96 13.23 -6.17
CA ALA A 265 -7.15 14.60 -6.63
C ALA A 265 -7.50 15.58 -5.50
N VAL A 266 -7.94 15.04 -4.35
CA VAL A 266 -8.30 15.79 -3.15
C VAL A 266 -7.10 15.97 -2.22
N LEU A 267 -6.28 14.93 -2.04
CA LEU A 267 -5.12 14.96 -1.16
C LEU A 267 -3.92 15.73 -1.77
N SER A 268 -3.87 15.90 -3.10
CA SER A 268 -2.79 16.64 -3.77
C SER A 268 -2.97 18.17 -3.84
N ARG A 269 -4.10 18.72 -3.40
CA ARG A 269 -4.39 20.17 -3.55
C ARG A 269 -3.70 21.07 -2.52
N LYS A 270 -2.74 20.58 -1.73
CA LYS A 270 -2.05 21.40 -0.72
C LYS A 270 -0.73 22.05 -1.17
N ASP A 271 -0.30 21.90 -2.42
CA ASP A 271 0.89 22.60 -2.96
C ASP A 271 0.55 23.83 -3.83
N LYS A 272 -0.59 24.48 -3.57
CA LYS A 272 -0.87 25.83 -4.10
C LYS A 272 -1.30 26.76 -2.99
N VAL A 273 -0.33 27.26 -2.25
CA VAL A 273 -0.40 28.59 -1.63
C VAL A 273 0.94 29.26 -1.94
N ALA A 274 0.83 30.53 -2.34
CA ALA A 274 1.84 31.42 -2.93
C ALA A 274 3.21 31.43 -2.23
#